data_AF-A0A516MWG9-F1
#
_entry.id   AF-A0A516MWG9-F1
#
_cell.length_a   1.000
_cell.length_b   1.000
_cell.length_c   1.000
_cell.angle_alpha   90.00
_cell.angle_beta   90.00
_cell.angle_gamma   90.00
#
_symmetry.space_group_name_H-M   'P 1'
#
loop_
_entity.id
_entity.type
_entity.pdbx_description
1 polymer ?
#
loop_
_entity_poly.entity_id
_entity_poly.type
_entity_poly.pdbx_seq_one_letter_code
_entity_poly.pdbx_strand_id
1 'polypeptide(L)' 'MAVPKKRTSGSRKRIRNRVWRAKAVKVASKAFSSAQSILTGRSKSFYYITNEKISETN' A
#
# COMPACT_ATOMS: atom_id res chain seq x y z
N MET A 1 -6.55 14.31 -33.56
CA MET A 1 -5.98 13.69 -32.33
C MET A 1 -4.47 13.83 -32.37
N ALA A 2 -3.81 14.10 -31.25
CA ALA A 2 -2.36 14.20 -31.21
C ALA A 2 -1.72 12.81 -31.32
N VAL A 3 -0.77 12.64 -32.24
CA VAL A 3 -0.05 11.38 -32.48
C VAL A 3 1.43 11.58 -32.15
N PRO A 4 2.08 10.66 -31.43
CA PRO A 4 3.51 10.78 -31.14
C PRO A 4 4.33 10.68 -32.43
N LYS A 5 5.12 11.71 -32.73
CA LYS A 5 5.98 11.75 -33.92
C LYS A 5 7.08 10.68 -33.90
N LYS A 6 7.54 10.30 -32.70
CA LYS A 6 8.62 9.31 -32.47
C LYS A 6 8.31 8.47 -31.24
N ARG A 7 8.83 7.23 -31.23
CA ARG A 7 8.74 6.35 -30.05
C ARG A 7 9.54 6.92 -28.88
N THR A 8 9.09 6.66 -27.67
CA THR A 8 9.89 6.96 -26.47
C THR A 8 11.13 6.05 -26.45
N SER A 9 12.30 6.60 -26.10
CA SER A 9 13.51 5.79 -25.87
C SER A 9 13.34 4.80 -24.70
N GLY A 10 14.10 3.71 -24.72
CA GLY A 10 14.05 2.70 -23.66
C GLY A 10 14.34 3.27 -22.26
N SER A 11 15.28 4.21 -22.16
CA SER A 11 15.62 4.90 -20.91
C SER A 11 14.42 5.69 -20.35
N ARG A 12 13.79 6.54 -21.19
CA ARG A 12 12.62 7.33 -20.77
C ARG A 12 11.43 6.45 -20.36
N LYS A 13 11.21 5.31 -21.04
CA LYS A 13 10.20 4.32 -20.63
C LYS A 13 10.52 3.73 -19.25
N ARG A 14 11.76 3.32 -19.00
CA ARG A 14 12.22 2.77 -17.71
C ARG A 14 12.06 3.78 -16.55
N ILE A 15 12.42 5.05 -16.77
CA ILE A 15 12.27 6.10 -15.76
C ILE A 15 10.81 6.25 -15.33
N ARG A 16 9.87 6.34 -16.28
CA ARG A 16 8.43 6.45 -15.95
C ARG A 16 7.93 5.23 -15.18
N ASN A 17 8.34 4.02 -15.58
CA ASN A 17 7.97 2.79 -14.87
C ASN A 17 8.52 2.77 -13.45
N ARG A 18 9.76 3.24 -13.24
CA ARG A 18 10.36 3.34 -11.91
C ARG A 18 9.60 4.32 -11.02
N VAL A 19 9.22 5.48 -11.55
CA VAL A 19 8.41 6.46 -10.81
C VAL A 19 7.06 5.88 -10.41
N TRP A 20 6.41 5.14 -11.31
CA TRP A 20 5.14 4.48 -11.00
C TRP A 20 5.30 3.42 -9.89
N ARG A 21 6.32 2.56 -9.98
CA ARG A 21 6.62 1.52 -8.97
C ARG A 21 7.04 2.11 -7.61
N ALA A 22 7.76 3.23 -7.60
CA ALA A 22 8.23 3.88 -6.37
C ALA A 22 7.07 4.34 -5.47
N LYS A 23 5.89 4.63 -6.04
CA LYS A 23 4.70 4.98 -5.25
C LYS A 23 4.27 3.85 -4.30
N ALA A 24 4.42 2.59 -4.72
CA ALA A 24 4.06 1.43 -3.91
C ALA A 24 4.97 1.28 -2.68
N VAL A 25 6.24 1.66 -2.78
CA VAL A 25 7.19 1.58 -1.66
C VAL A 25 6.72 2.42 -0.47
N LYS A 26 6.22 3.65 -0.73
CA LYS A 26 5.70 4.52 0.34
C LYS A 26 4.48 3.93 1.04
N VAL A 27 3.61 3.24 0.30
CA VAL A 27 2.45 2.55 0.86
C VAL A 27 2.90 1.35 1.69
N ALA A 28 3.87 0.57 1.19
CA ALA A 28 4.42 -0.58 1.90
C ALA A 28 5.06 -0.20 3.23
N SER A 29 5.84 0.89 3.29
CA SER A 29 6.44 1.36 4.55
C SER A 29 5.38 1.73 5.60
N LYS A 30 4.29 2.40 5.19
CA LYS A 30 3.18 2.73 6.09
C LYS A 30 2.46 1.47 6.56
N ALA A 31 2.14 0.56 5.66
CA ALA A 31 1.47 -0.70 5.99
C ALA A 31 2.31 -1.55 6.96
N PHE A 32 3.64 -1.61 6.76
CA PHE A 32 4.53 -2.33 7.67
C PHE A 32 4.55 -1.70 9.08
N SER A 33 4.65 -0.38 9.17
CA SER A 33 4.57 0.33 10.46
C SER A 33 3.23 0.09 11.16
N SER A 34 2.12 0.10 10.41
CA SER A 34 0.80 -0.26 10.95
C SER A 34 0.82 -1.70 11.47
N ALA A 35 1.25 -2.68 10.68
CA ALA A 35 1.28 -4.08 11.10
C ALA A 35 2.10 -4.30 12.39
N GLN A 36 3.26 -3.66 12.53
CA GLN A 36 4.04 -3.69 13.78
C GLN A 36 3.25 -3.13 14.98
N SER A 37 2.55 -2.02 14.78
CA SER A 37 1.69 -1.43 15.81
C SER A 37 0.55 -2.36 16.23
N ILE A 38 -0.01 -3.11 15.30
CA ILE A 38 -1.03 -4.14 15.54
C ILE A 38 -0.44 -5.30 16.33
N LEU A 39 0.68 -5.87 15.87
CA LEU A 39 1.30 -7.06 16.47
C LEU A 39 1.76 -6.83 17.91
N THR A 40 2.17 -5.60 18.25
CA THR A 40 2.60 -5.29 19.62
C THR A 40 1.46 -5.20 20.63
N GLY A 41 0.19 -5.11 20.20
CA GLY A 41 -0.97 -5.04 21.10
C GLY A 41 -1.04 -3.81 22.02
N ARG A 42 -0.09 -2.87 21.90
CA ARG A 42 -0.02 -1.66 22.73
C ARG A 42 -0.97 -0.57 22.25
N SER A 43 -1.36 -0.61 20.98
CA SER A 43 -2.22 0.39 20.35
C SER A 43 -3.70 0.06 20.61
N LYS A 44 -4.43 0.97 21.26
CA LYS A 44 -5.88 0.85 21.53
C LYS A 44 -6.78 1.45 20.44
N SER A 45 -6.18 1.99 19.38
CA SER A 45 -6.87 2.73 18.32
C SER A 45 -7.45 1.85 17.21
N PHE A 46 -7.01 0.59 17.11
CA PHE A 46 -7.49 -0.33 16.08
C PHE A 46 -8.62 -1.20 16.64
N TYR A 47 -9.73 -1.27 15.89
CA TYR A 47 -10.85 -2.16 16.21
C TYR A 47 -10.75 -3.44 15.37
N TYR A 48 -10.80 -4.60 16.04
CA TYR A 48 -10.87 -5.91 15.40
C TYR A 48 -12.15 -6.60 15.83
N ILE A 49 -12.85 -7.24 14.89
CA ILE A 49 -13.94 -8.16 15.21
C ILE A 49 -13.28 -9.47 15.62
N THR A 50 -13.23 -9.74 16.92
CA THR A 50 -12.82 -11.06 17.43
C THR A 50 -14.05 -11.97 17.44
N ASN A 51 -13.88 -13.25 17.08
CA ASN A 51 -14.95 -14.24 17.08
C ASN A 51 -15.61 -14.40 18.48
N GLU A 52 -14.88 -14.03 19.54
CA GLU A 52 -15.37 -14.01 20.91
C GLU A 52 -16.54 -13.02 21.14
N LYS A 53 -16.59 -11.91 20.38
CA LYS A 53 -17.73 -10.97 20.45
C LYS A 53 -18.93 -11.38 19.60
N ILE A 54 -18.73 -12.25 18.61
CA ILE A 54 -19.82 -12.82 17.80
C ILE A 54 -20.57 -13.89 18.61
N SER A 55 -19.90 -14.57 19.54
CA SER A 55 -20.53 -15.52 20.47
C SER A 55 -21.33 -14.87 21.61
N GLU A 56 -21.06 -13.61 21.96
CA GLU A 56 -21.79 -12.85 23.00
C GLU A 56 -23.09 -12.20 22.48
N THR A 57 -23.35 -12.29 21.17
CA THR A 57 -24.50 -11.64 20.50
C THR A 57 -25.57 -12.61 19.99
N ASN A 58 -25.64 -13.82 20.57
CA ASN A 58 -26.75 -14.78 20.37
C ASN A 58 -27.57 -14.95 21.65
#